data_AF-A0AAE4JU83-F1
#
_entry.id   AF-A0AAE4JU83-F1
#
_cell.length_a   1.000
_cell.length_b   1.000
_cell.length_c   1.000
_cell.angle_alpha   90.00
_cell.angle_beta   90.00
_cell.angle_gamma   90.00
#
_symmetry.space_group_name_H-M   'P 1'
#
loop_
_entity.id
_entity.type
_entity.pdbx_description
1 polymer ?
#
loop_
_entity_poly.entity_id
_entity_poly.type
_entity_poly.pdbx_seq_one_letter_code
_entity_poly.pdbx_strand_id
1 'polypeptide(L)'
;MPFLTKVPELDLYVAKLYPDTNFKGLPSLNCGRCNSYLNIYRILMYFDISFLPHNISICKAVLKLYIKENPNKNATKAITIHKLLQPFDESIVTYSNQSKFKDNPYVLFNIKNKINEFVEINITNLLREWYSLPNSNYGMLIKTSEAKFNFISFASTSDKDESKFPKLEIYYKYCEGLNSYPKETVQLLSSKDFVNSNSIPLGSNVGTFAIENKGIGAINVRIQLSSDNINWIDNKPPYVSDYILLKDDNIILTTTAYMSYARILITHAENYPIEDATVTIYKTVKV
;
A
#
# COMPACT_ATOMS: atom_id res chain seq x y z
N MET A 1 17.80 7.01 0.99
CA MET A 1 16.67 6.42 1.74
C MET A 1 15.50 6.28 0.79
N PRO A 2 15.01 5.05 0.52
CA PRO A 2 13.86 4.85 -0.37
C PRO A 2 12.64 5.65 0.11
N PHE A 3 11.90 6.22 -0.84
CA PHE A 3 10.61 6.85 -0.57
C PHE A 3 9.59 6.46 -1.63
N LEU A 4 8.32 6.35 -1.22
CA LEU A 4 7.17 6.11 -2.08
C LEU A 4 6.15 7.23 -1.88
N THR A 5 5.44 7.57 -2.95
CA THR A 5 4.34 8.53 -2.91
C THR A 5 3.07 7.86 -3.43
N LYS A 6 1.95 8.08 -2.74
CA LYS A 6 0.66 7.47 -3.06
C LYS A 6 -0.46 8.50 -2.93
N VAL A 7 -1.41 8.50 -3.87
CA VAL A 7 -2.70 9.21 -3.75
C VAL A 7 -3.71 8.28 -3.08
N PRO A 8 -4.70 8.80 -2.33
CA PRO A 8 -5.67 7.94 -1.65
C PRO A 8 -6.56 7.23 -2.66
N GLU A 9 -6.91 5.98 -2.37
CA GLU A 9 -7.90 5.19 -3.11
C GLU A 9 -9.30 5.79 -2.95
N LEU A 10 -9.63 6.30 -1.76
CA LEU A 10 -10.93 6.86 -1.44
C LEU A 10 -10.74 8.17 -0.67
N ASP A 11 -11.42 9.24 -1.11
CA ASP A 11 -11.56 10.48 -0.35
C ASP A 11 -12.92 11.16 -0.59
N LEU A 12 -13.56 11.60 0.49
CA LEU A 12 -14.78 12.42 0.45
C LEU A 12 -14.99 13.12 1.78
N TYR A 13 -15.97 14.01 1.86
CA TYR A 13 -16.46 14.52 3.14
C TYR A 13 -17.92 14.12 3.40
N VAL A 14 -18.30 14.10 4.66
CA VAL A 14 -19.70 13.96 5.11
C VAL A 14 -20.13 15.22 5.83
N ALA A 15 -21.40 15.61 5.71
CA ALA A 15 -21.92 16.87 6.24
C ALA A 15 -23.17 16.67 7.10
N LYS A 16 -23.18 17.21 8.32
CA LYS A 16 -24.27 17.02 9.28
C LYS A 16 -25.62 17.58 8.80
N LEU A 17 -25.61 18.72 8.09
CA LEU A 17 -26.83 19.35 7.60
C LEU A 17 -27.47 18.60 6.43
N TYR A 18 -26.71 17.71 5.79
CA TYR A 18 -27.14 16.87 4.67
C TYR A 18 -26.87 15.41 5.04
N PRO A 19 -27.57 14.89 6.07
CA PRO A 19 -27.12 13.72 6.78
C PRO A 19 -27.18 12.44 5.94
N ASP A 20 -28.04 12.41 4.92
CA ASP A 20 -28.25 11.29 4.00
C ASP A 20 -27.72 11.58 2.58
N THR A 21 -26.93 12.64 2.41
CA THR A 21 -26.28 12.97 1.13
C THR A 21 -24.86 12.42 1.09
N ASN A 22 -24.54 11.73 0.01
CA ASN A 22 -23.18 11.31 -0.33
C ASN A 22 -22.49 12.41 -1.17
N PHE A 23 -21.25 12.74 -0.84
CA PHE A 23 -20.48 13.81 -1.49
C PHE A 23 -19.25 13.29 -2.25
N LYS A 24 -19.24 12.01 -2.62
CA LYS A 24 -18.19 11.42 -3.47
C LYS A 24 -18.09 12.20 -4.79
N GLY A 25 -16.86 12.38 -5.28
CA GLY A 25 -16.61 13.02 -6.57
C GLY A 25 -16.60 14.55 -6.56
N LEU A 26 -16.83 15.19 -5.40
CA LEU A 26 -16.68 16.64 -5.30
C LEU A 26 -15.20 17.05 -5.25
N PRO A 27 -14.81 18.17 -5.88
CA PRO A 27 -13.40 18.59 -6.02
C PRO A 27 -12.77 19.10 -4.72
N SER A 28 -13.47 19.02 -3.60
CA SER A 28 -13.08 19.62 -2.33
C SER A 28 -13.42 18.72 -1.15
N LEU A 29 -12.51 18.62 -0.21
CA LEU A 29 -12.66 17.92 1.07
C LEU A 29 -12.92 18.94 2.18
N ASN A 30 -14.19 19.12 2.55
CA ASN A 30 -14.60 20.07 3.57
C ASN A 30 -14.41 19.49 4.98
N CYS A 31 -13.95 20.33 5.91
CA CYS A 31 -13.62 19.91 7.26
C CYS A 31 -13.96 21.00 8.29
N GLY A 32 -14.53 20.58 9.43
CA GLY A 32 -14.85 21.48 10.53
C GLY A 32 -16.24 22.09 10.47
N ARG A 33 -16.48 23.11 11.30
CA ARG A 33 -17.79 23.78 11.37
C ARG A 33 -17.81 25.11 10.63
N CYS A 34 -18.77 25.26 9.72
CA CYS A 34 -19.02 26.52 9.01
C CYS A 34 -19.92 27.46 9.83
N ASN A 35 -19.63 28.77 9.77
CA ASN A 35 -20.30 29.81 10.56
C ASN A 35 -21.77 30.00 10.18
N SER A 36 -22.07 29.99 8.88
CA SER A 36 -23.35 30.48 8.36
C SER A 36 -24.54 29.54 8.63
N TYR A 37 -24.29 28.23 8.84
CA TYR A 37 -25.36 27.22 8.89
C TYR A 37 -25.19 26.16 9.98
N LEU A 38 -24.22 26.33 10.89
CA LEU A 38 -23.88 25.32 11.92
C LEU A 38 -23.54 23.92 11.36
N ASN A 39 -23.26 23.82 10.07
CA ASN A 39 -22.94 22.55 9.42
C ASN A 39 -21.56 22.06 9.87
N ILE A 40 -21.46 20.76 10.11
CA ILE A 40 -20.23 20.07 10.53
C ILE A 40 -19.80 19.16 9.40
N TYR A 41 -18.57 19.33 8.96
CA TYR A 41 -17.93 18.54 7.92
C TYR A 41 -16.83 17.66 8.50
N ARG A 42 -16.76 16.42 8.05
CA ARG A 42 -15.69 15.46 8.38
C ARG A 42 -15.20 14.80 7.10
N ILE A 43 -13.89 14.65 6.95
CA ILE A 43 -13.30 13.97 5.79
C ILE A 43 -13.13 12.50 6.15
N LEU A 44 -13.45 11.61 5.21
CA LEU A 44 -13.09 10.21 5.22
C LEU A 44 -12.03 9.98 4.14
N MET A 45 -10.96 9.28 4.47
CA MET A 45 -9.86 9.03 3.53
C MET A 45 -9.25 7.65 3.77
N TYR A 46 -8.97 6.93 2.70
CA TYR A 46 -8.36 5.59 2.75
C TYR A 46 -7.15 5.52 1.81
N PHE A 47 -6.07 4.90 2.30
CA PHE A 47 -4.90 4.52 1.52
C PHE A 47 -4.75 3.00 1.62
N ASP A 48 -4.77 2.31 0.48
CA ASP A 48 -4.29 0.94 0.40
C ASP A 48 -2.77 0.95 0.52
N ILE A 49 -2.25 0.13 1.43
CA ILE A 49 -0.83 0.01 1.72
C ILE A 49 -0.28 -1.37 1.34
N SER A 50 -1.06 -2.21 0.66
CA SER A 50 -0.68 -3.54 0.19
C SER A 50 0.55 -3.54 -0.72
N PHE A 51 0.81 -2.41 -1.38
CA PHE A 51 1.97 -2.19 -2.23
C PHE A 51 3.29 -2.03 -1.45
N LEU A 52 3.24 -1.78 -0.13
CA LEU A 52 4.45 -1.58 0.66
C LEU A 52 5.25 -2.90 0.73
N PRO A 53 6.58 -2.85 0.51
CA PRO A 53 7.41 -4.04 0.64
C PRO A 53 7.29 -4.66 2.04
N HIS A 54 7.43 -5.97 2.11
CA HIS A 54 7.58 -6.67 3.38
C HIS A 54 8.94 -6.36 4.01
N ASN A 55 9.05 -6.54 5.33
CA ASN A 55 10.31 -6.42 6.08
C ASN A 55 10.98 -5.03 6.00
N ILE A 56 10.14 -3.99 5.98
CA ILE A 56 10.60 -2.60 6.09
C ILE A 56 10.28 -2.04 7.48
N SER A 57 11.12 -1.13 7.94
CA SER A 57 10.79 -0.21 9.01
C SER A 57 10.31 1.11 8.40
N ILE A 58 9.05 1.49 8.68
CA ILE A 58 8.53 2.82 8.35
C ILE A 58 9.27 3.85 9.21
N CYS A 59 10.05 4.72 8.58
CA CYS A 59 10.82 5.73 9.28
C CYS A 59 10.07 7.05 9.40
N LYS A 60 9.35 7.46 8.35
CA LYS A 60 8.55 8.68 8.31
C LYS A 60 7.38 8.51 7.35
N ALA A 61 6.20 9.00 7.73
CA ALA A 61 5.04 9.11 6.85
C ALA A 61 4.43 10.50 6.95
N VAL A 62 4.19 11.14 5.81
CA VAL A 62 3.65 12.51 5.72
C VAL A 62 2.43 12.51 4.83
N LEU A 63 1.28 12.87 5.41
CA LEU A 63 0.08 13.21 4.66
C LEU A 63 0.17 14.67 4.22
N LYS A 64 0.09 14.91 2.91
CA LYS A 64 0.07 16.22 2.28
C LYS A 64 -1.34 16.55 1.82
N LEU A 65 -1.89 17.67 2.30
CA LEU A 65 -3.21 18.17 1.91
C LEU A 65 -3.09 19.60 1.40
N TYR A 66 -3.61 19.90 0.21
CA TYR A 66 -3.62 21.25 -0.35
C TYR A 66 -4.81 22.05 0.16
N ILE A 67 -4.59 23.21 0.81
CA ILE A 67 -5.67 24.04 1.32
C ILE A 67 -6.27 24.87 0.19
N LYS A 68 -7.54 24.63 -0.14
CA LYS A 68 -8.32 25.41 -1.12
C LYS A 68 -9.00 26.61 -0.48
N GLU A 69 -9.57 26.44 0.71
CA GLU A 69 -10.31 27.50 1.39
C GLU A 69 -10.00 27.53 2.87
N ASN A 70 -9.72 28.73 3.40
CA ASN A 70 -9.54 28.97 4.82
C ASN A 70 -10.14 30.35 5.19
N PRO A 71 -11.48 30.47 5.28
CA PRO A 71 -12.16 31.75 5.42
C PRO A 71 -11.72 32.56 6.66
N ASN A 72 -11.38 31.88 7.75
CA ASN A 72 -10.85 32.50 8.96
C ASN A 72 -9.36 32.16 9.16
N LYS A 73 -8.50 32.62 8.24
CA LYS A 73 -7.07 32.26 8.22
C LYS A 73 -6.31 32.58 9.52
N ASN A 74 -6.71 33.63 10.24
CA ASN A 74 -6.07 34.06 11.48
C ASN A 74 -6.39 33.14 12.67
N ALA A 75 -7.52 32.44 12.64
CA ALA A 75 -7.89 31.46 13.65
C ALA A 75 -7.07 30.17 13.48
N THR A 76 -6.49 29.72 14.60
CA THR A 76 -5.80 28.42 14.64
C THR A 76 -6.82 27.30 14.59
N LYS A 77 -6.69 26.43 13.59
CA LYS A 77 -7.53 25.25 13.39
C LYS A 77 -6.73 24.01 13.78
N ALA A 78 -7.15 23.39 14.87
CA ALA A 78 -6.65 22.08 15.26
C ALA A 78 -7.32 21.02 14.39
N ILE A 79 -6.56 20.45 13.45
CA ILE A 79 -6.91 19.26 12.68
C ILE A 79 -6.57 18.04 13.53
N THR A 80 -7.52 17.11 13.62
CA THR A 80 -7.36 15.83 14.29
C THR A 80 -7.62 14.69 13.33
N ILE A 81 -6.74 13.69 13.33
CA ILE A 81 -6.88 12.46 12.54
C ILE A 81 -7.23 11.31 13.47
N HIS A 82 -8.31 10.60 13.16
CA HIS A 82 -8.84 9.48 13.93
C HIS A 82 -8.83 8.22 13.08
N LYS A 83 -8.50 7.09 13.70
CA LYS A 83 -8.58 5.78 13.05
C LYS A 83 -10.05 5.36 12.90
N LEU A 84 -10.44 4.93 11.69
CA LEU A 84 -11.73 4.27 11.47
C LEU A 84 -11.69 2.84 12.04
N LEU A 85 -12.80 2.40 12.64
CA LEU A 85 -12.93 1.08 13.28
C LEU A 85 -13.61 0.04 12.39
N GLN A 86 -14.14 0.48 11.25
CA GLN A 86 -14.80 -0.36 10.26
C GLN A 86 -14.62 0.29 8.88
N PRO A 87 -14.59 -0.48 7.78
CA PRO A 87 -14.49 0.07 6.43
C PRO A 87 -15.70 0.96 6.12
N PHE A 88 -15.56 1.84 5.14
CA PHE A 88 -16.67 2.63 4.59
C PHE A 88 -16.77 2.38 3.08
N ASP A 89 -18.00 2.39 2.56
CA ASP A 89 -18.27 2.33 1.13
C ASP A 89 -18.51 3.76 0.62
N GLU A 90 -17.59 4.25 -0.20
CA GLU A 90 -17.65 5.61 -0.74
C GLU A 90 -18.90 5.90 -1.59
N SER A 91 -19.59 4.87 -2.12
CA SER A 91 -20.78 5.03 -2.96
C SER A 91 -22.04 5.35 -2.16
N ILE A 92 -22.07 4.98 -0.87
CA ILE A 92 -23.25 5.11 0.00
C ILE A 92 -22.97 5.80 1.34
N VAL A 93 -21.71 6.10 1.67
CA VAL A 93 -21.39 6.74 2.96
C VAL A 93 -21.93 8.16 3.03
N THR A 94 -22.53 8.51 4.15
CA THR A 94 -23.17 9.78 4.47
C THR A 94 -22.83 10.14 5.92
N TYR A 95 -23.30 11.29 6.41
CA TYR A 95 -23.07 11.62 7.81
C TYR A 95 -23.84 10.68 8.76
N SER A 96 -25.04 10.23 8.37
CA SER A 96 -25.89 9.32 9.16
C SER A 96 -25.27 7.93 9.35
N ASN A 97 -24.60 7.40 8.32
CA ASN A 97 -24.07 6.03 8.33
C ASN A 97 -22.52 5.96 8.37
N GLN A 98 -21.83 7.08 8.57
CA GLN A 98 -20.36 7.13 8.59
C GLN A 98 -19.76 6.11 9.56
N SER A 99 -18.62 5.55 9.17
CA SER A 99 -17.92 4.57 10.00
C SER A 99 -17.55 5.12 11.37
N LYS A 100 -17.73 4.27 12.39
CA LYS A 100 -17.26 4.57 13.74
C LYS A 100 -15.75 4.78 13.72
N PHE A 101 -15.27 5.70 14.55
CA PHE A 101 -13.86 6.04 14.67
C PHE A 101 -13.44 6.10 16.13
N LYS A 102 -12.15 5.97 16.39
CA LYS A 102 -11.58 6.08 17.74
C LYS A 102 -11.58 7.54 18.18
N ASP A 103 -12.23 7.85 19.30
CA ASP A 103 -12.35 9.24 19.78
C ASP A 103 -11.01 9.89 20.12
N ASN A 104 -10.03 9.12 20.61
CA ASN A 104 -8.67 9.63 20.80
C ASN A 104 -7.95 9.79 19.45
N PRO A 105 -7.56 11.01 19.05
CA PRO A 105 -6.88 11.22 17.78
C PRO A 105 -5.48 10.59 17.78
N TYR A 106 -5.07 10.05 16.63
CA TYR A 106 -3.68 9.64 16.40
C TYR A 106 -2.77 10.84 16.17
N VAL A 107 -3.32 11.90 15.57
CA VAL A 107 -2.57 13.10 15.22
C VAL A 107 -3.38 14.34 15.57
N LEU A 108 -2.68 15.33 16.12
CA LEU A 108 -3.16 16.70 16.32
C LEU A 108 -2.20 17.63 15.57
N PHE A 109 -2.73 18.43 14.65
CA PHE A 109 -1.95 19.36 13.83
C PHE A 109 -2.63 20.72 13.75
N ASN A 110 -1.89 21.80 13.97
CA ASN A 110 -2.43 23.15 13.97
C ASN A 110 -2.18 23.86 12.63
N ILE A 111 -3.25 24.35 12.01
CA ILE A 111 -3.20 25.20 10.81
C ILE A 111 -3.51 26.64 11.22
N LYS A 112 -2.63 27.57 10.85
CA LYS A 112 -2.83 29.02 11.04
C LYS A 112 -2.15 29.77 9.89
N ASN A 113 -2.81 30.79 9.35
CA ASN A 113 -2.29 31.67 8.30
C ASN A 113 -1.85 30.95 7.01
N LYS A 114 -2.53 29.84 6.63
CA LYS A 114 -2.22 29.06 5.42
C LYS A 114 -3.41 28.95 4.47
N ILE A 115 -3.17 29.10 3.16
CA ILE A 115 -4.14 28.94 2.06
C ILE A 115 -3.37 28.82 0.74
N ASN A 116 -3.91 28.08 -0.24
CA ASN A 116 -3.28 27.85 -1.55
C ASN A 116 -1.90 27.18 -1.47
N GLU A 117 -1.67 26.40 -0.42
CA GLU A 117 -0.42 25.69 -0.16
C GLU A 117 -0.71 24.29 0.42
N PHE A 118 0.29 23.41 0.38
CA PHE A 118 0.23 22.14 1.08
C PHE A 118 0.51 22.30 2.57
N VAL A 119 -0.25 21.58 3.39
CA VAL A 119 0.14 21.26 4.75
C VAL A 119 0.68 19.85 4.81
N GLU A 120 1.72 19.66 5.62
CA GLU A 120 2.39 18.38 5.84
C GLU A 120 2.08 17.89 7.24
N ILE A 121 1.40 16.76 7.33
CA ILE A 121 0.92 16.19 8.59
C ILE A 121 1.64 14.86 8.82
N ASN A 122 2.40 14.76 9.91
CA ASN A 122 3.10 13.53 10.26
C ASN A 122 2.09 12.47 10.75
N ILE A 123 1.96 11.38 9.99
CA ILE A 123 1.11 10.23 10.32
C ILE A 123 1.91 8.94 10.56
N THR A 124 3.22 9.07 10.85
CA THR A 124 4.16 7.93 10.96
C THR A 124 3.66 6.83 11.88
N ASN A 125 3.12 7.17 13.05
CA ASN A 125 2.64 6.18 14.01
C ASN A 125 1.38 5.45 13.53
N LEU A 126 0.48 6.16 12.84
CA LEU A 126 -0.72 5.56 12.25
C LEU A 126 -0.34 4.59 11.12
N LEU A 127 0.57 4.99 10.23
CA LEU A 127 1.03 4.11 9.15
C LEU A 127 1.79 2.88 9.68
N ARG A 128 2.61 3.03 10.73
CA ARG A 128 3.29 1.90 11.39
C ARG A 128 2.31 0.87 11.93
N GLU A 129 1.20 1.32 12.53
CA GLU A 129 0.16 0.42 13.03
C GLU A 129 -0.55 -0.30 11.89
N TRP A 130 -0.89 0.40 10.81
CA TRP A 130 -1.46 -0.24 9.62
C TRP A 130 -0.49 -1.25 9.00
N TYR A 131 0.79 -0.93 8.95
CA TYR A 131 1.80 -1.83 8.41
C TYR A 131 1.99 -3.09 9.27
N SER A 132 1.93 -2.97 10.60
CA SER A 132 2.04 -4.13 11.50
C SER A 132 0.76 -4.97 11.58
N LEU A 133 -0.41 -4.34 11.39
CA LEU A 133 -1.71 -4.99 11.39
C LEU A 133 -2.54 -4.54 10.17
N PRO A 134 -2.24 -5.04 8.95
CA PRO A 134 -2.88 -4.59 7.72
C PRO A 134 -4.40 -4.69 7.73
N ASN A 135 -4.95 -5.75 8.35
CA ASN A 135 -6.39 -5.97 8.49
C ASN A 135 -7.10 -4.90 9.35
N SER A 136 -6.36 -4.02 10.03
CA SER A 136 -6.89 -2.93 10.83
C SER A 136 -6.89 -1.58 10.11
N ASN A 137 -6.40 -1.52 8.87
CA ASN A 137 -6.45 -0.34 8.04
C ASN A 137 -7.84 -0.19 7.39
N TYR A 138 -8.71 0.59 8.02
CA TYR A 138 -10.01 0.98 7.47
C TYR A 138 -10.04 2.43 6.99
N GLY A 139 -8.87 3.09 6.97
CA GLY A 139 -8.74 4.51 6.68
C GLY A 139 -8.87 5.38 7.92
N MET A 140 -9.07 6.68 7.67
CA MET A 140 -9.04 7.71 8.68
C MET A 140 -10.18 8.71 8.53
N LEU A 141 -10.60 9.25 9.67
CA LEU A 141 -11.47 10.41 9.74
C LEU A 141 -10.65 11.64 10.12
N ILE A 142 -10.77 12.71 9.33
CA ILE A 142 -10.11 13.98 9.59
C ILE A 142 -11.18 15.03 9.92
N LYS A 143 -11.04 15.69 11.06
CA LYS A 143 -11.95 16.75 11.51
C LYS A 143 -11.19 17.91 12.16
N THR A 144 -11.85 19.05 12.33
CA THR A 144 -11.42 20.10 13.27
C THR A 144 -12.38 20.18 14.45
N SER A 145 -12.14 21.11 15.37
CA SER A 145 -13.10 21.42 16.44
C SER A 145 -14.49 21.76 15.87
N GLU A 146 -15.48 20.95 16.24
CA GLU A 146 -16.89 21.12 15.86
C GLU A 146 -17.62 22.16 16.75
N ALA A 147 -16.99 22.58 17.85
CA ALA A 147 -17.52 23.59 18.76
C ALA A 147 -17.25 25.02 18.28
N LYS A 148 -16.23 25.23 17.44
CA LYS A 148 -15.76 26.55 16.96
C LYS A 148 -15.93 26.66 15.44
N PHE A 149 -16.02 27.89 14.92
CA PHE A 149 -16.09 28.15 13.48
C PHE A 149 -14.74 27.95 12.78
N ASN A 150 -14.34 26.70 12.68
CA ASN A 150 -13.04 26.23 12.21
C ASN A 150 -13.14 25.50 10.87
N PHE A 151 -13.96 26.02 9.95
CA PHE A 151 -14.07 25.49 8.59
C PHE A 151 -12.77 25.67 7.80
N ILE A 152 -12.36 24.61 7.12
CA ILE A 152 -11.26 24.59 6.15
C ILE A 152 -11.60 23.58 5.05
N SER A 153 -11.18 23.85 3.82
CA SER A 153 -11.39 22.96 2.68
C SER A 153 -10.06 22.61 2.02
N PHE A 154 -9.89 21.35 1.65
CA PHE A 154 -8.72 20.85 0.94
C PHE A 154 -9.09 20.38 -0.47
N ALA A 155 -8.12 20.23 -1.36
CA ALA A 155 -8.34 19.54 -2.64
C ALA A 155 -8.57 18.04 -2.41
N SER A 156 -9.47 17.46 -3.21
CA SER A 156 -9.71 16.01 -3.29
C SER A 156 -9.00 15.39 -4.50
N THR A 157 -9.07 14.06 -4.66
CA THR A 157 -8.71 13.36 -5.90
C THR A 157 -9.63 13.67 -7.10
N SER A 158 -10.77 14.33 -6.88
CA SER A 158 -11.66 14.83 -7.95
C SER A 158 -11.44 16.31 -8.29
N ASP A 159 -10.34 16.93 -7.82
CA ASP A 159 -9.97 18.28 -8.26
C ASP A 159 -9.58 18.28 -9.75
N LYS A 160 -9.76 19.41 -10.43
CA LYS A 160 -9.36 19.54 -11.84
C LYS A 160 -7.85 19.60 -12.02
N ASP A 161 -7.12 19.99 -10.97
CA ASP A 161 -5.67 20.10 -10.97
C ASP A 161 -5.05 18.98 -10.12
N GLU A 162 -4.59 17.93 -10.80
CA GLU A 162 -3.99 16.73 -10.19
C GLU A 162 -2.75 17.03 -9.35
N SER A 163 -2.07 18.16 -9.60
CA SER A 163 -0.91 18.55 -8.81
C SER A 163 -1.27 18.83 -7.34
N LYS A 164 -2.55 19.15 -7.07
CA LYS A 164 -3.11 19.48 -5.75
C LYS A 164 -3.69 18.29 -4.99
N PHE A 165 -3.73 17.10 -5.58
CA PHE A 165 -4.31 15.92 -4.94
C PHE A 165 -3.69 15.63 -3.56
N PRO A 166 -4.47 15.08 -2.61
CA PRO A 166 -3.92 14.51 -1.38
C PRO A 166 -2.84 13.47 -1.68
N LYS A 167 -1.74 13.49 -0.93
CA LYS A 167 -0.61 12.57 -1.13
C LYS A 167 -0.11 12.04 0.20
N LEU A 168 0.26 10.77 0.22
CA LEU A 168 1.00 10.14 1.31
C LEU A 168 2.43 9.88 0.85
N GLU A 169 3.40 10.52 1.50
CA GLU A 169 4.82 10.26 1.31
C GLU A 169 5.34 9.33 2.42
N ILE A 170 5.99 8.24 2.03
CA ILE A 170 6.42 7.16 2.91
C ILE A 170 7.92 6.97 2.74
N TYR A 171 8.67 7.17 3.82
CA TYR A 171 10.11 6.92 3.89
C TYR A 171 10.35 5.69 4.74
N TYR A 172 11.09 4.72 4.20
CA TYR A 172 11.34 3.45 4.88
C TYR A 172 12.78 2.98 4.67
N LYS A 173 13.17 1.97 5.45
CA LYS A 173 14.41 1.22 5.27
C LYS A 173 14.12 -0.27 5.41
N TYR A 174 14.87 -1.12 4.72
CA TYR A 174 14.81 -2.55 4.97
C TYR A 174 15.48 -2.85 6.32
N CYS A 175 14.92 -3.80 7.08
CA CYS A 175 15.53 -4.26 8.33
C CYS A 175 16.76 -5.13 8.00
N GLU A 176 17.92 -4.83 8.60
CA GLU A 176 19.16 -5.59 8.41
C GLU A 176 18.98 -7.05 8.86
N GLY A 177 19.66 -7.97 8.16
CA GLY A 177 19.67 -9.39 8.49
C GLY A 177 19.05 -10.29 7.43
N LEU A 178 18.82 -11.55 7.81
CA LEU A 178 18.20 -12.54 6.94
C LEU A 178 16.68 -12.44 7.04
N ASN A 179 16.06 -11.84 6.03
CA ASN A 179 14.61 -11.70 5.99
C ASN A 179 14.00 -12.88 5.23
N SER A 180 13.05 -13.57 5.85
CA SER A 180 12.33 -14.68 5.21
C SER A 180 10.93 -14.23 4.76
N TYR A 181 10.51 -14.67 3.58
CA TYR A 181 9.14 -14.56 3.12
C TYR A 181 8.37 -15.84 3.50
N PRO A 182 7.03 -15.78 3.61
CA PRO A 182 6.23 -16.98 3.79
C PRO A 182 6.56 -18.02 2.73
N LYS A 183 6.65 -19.28 3.14
CA LYS A 183 6.79 -20.39 2.19
C LYS A 183 5.62 -20.38 1.21
N GLU A 184 5.89 -20.71 -0.03
CA GLU A 184 4.90 -20.78 -1.09
C GLU A 184 4.81 -22.21 -1.63
N THR A 185 3.60 -22.67 -1.92
CA THR A 185 3.38 -23.92 -2.66
C THR A 185 2.71 -23.58 -3.99
N VAL A 186 3.34 -23.99 -5.09
CA VAL A 186 2.90 -23.72 -6.46
C VAL A 186 2.62 -25.05 -7.15
N GLN A 187 1.55 -25.14 -7.94
CA GLN A 187 1.25 -26.31 -8.76
C GLN A 187 1.44 -26.00 -10.25
N LEU A 188 2.24 -26.81 -10.92
CA LEU A 188 2.32 -26.84 -12.37
C LEU A 188 1.48 -28.02 -12.86
N LEU A 189 0.31 -27.72 -13.41
CA LEU A 189 -0.56 -28.74 -14.00
C LEU A 189 0.02 -29.17 -15.35
N SER A 190 -0.14 -30.44 -15.68
CA SER A 190 0.21 -31.04 -16.99
C SER A 190 -0.41 -30.30 -18.18
N SER A 191 -1.55 -29.62 -17.97
CA SER A 191 -2.21 -28.80 -18.99
C SER A 191 -1.62 -27.39 -19.18
N LYS A 192 -0.59 -27.02 -18.42
CA LYS A 192 0.04 -25.69 -18.47
C LYS A 192 1.52 -25.83 -18.83
N ASP A 193 2.01 -24.92 -19.65
CA ASP A 193 3.42 -24.91 -20.06
C ASP A 193 4.34 -24.44 -18.93
N PHE A 194 3.87 -23.50 -18.11
CA PHE A 194 4.63 -22.92 -17.01
C PHE A 194 3.74 -22.41 -15.89
N VAL A 195 4.38 -22.15 -14.75
CA VAL A 195 3.81 -21.42 -13.62
C VAL A 195 4.89 -20.57 -12.97
N ASN A 196 4.50 -19.42 -12.42
CA ASN A 196 5.41 -18.55 -11.68
C ASN A 196 5.09 -18.62 -10.19
N SER A 197 6.13 -18.52 -9.36
CA SER A 197 5.97 -18.14 -7.97
C SER A 197 5.46 -16.70 -7.87
N ASN A 198 4.87 -16.35 -6.73
CA ASN A 198 4.68 -14.95 -6.35
C ASN A 198 6.04 -14.23 -6.36
N SER A 199 6.07 -13.02 -6.89
CA SER A 199 7.27 -12.20 -6.85
C SER A 199 7.54 -11.69 -5.44
N ILE A 200 8.82 -11.48 -5.14
CA ILE A 200 9.27 -10.84 -3.91
C ILE A 200 10.02 -9.55 -4.24
N PRO A 201 9.84 -8.48 -3.45
CA PRO A 201 10.70 -7.32 -3.55
C PRO A 201 12.10 -7.65 -3.00
N LEU A 202 13.13 -7.27 -3.75
CA LEU A 202 14.53 -7.34 -3.33
C LEU A 202 15.04 -5.96 -2.86
N GLY A 203 14.56 -4.88 -3.49
CA GLY A 203 15.15 -3.56 -3.32
C GLY A 203 16.60 -3.53 -3.86
N SER A 204 17.55 -3.11 -3.03
CA SER A 204 18.98 -3.10 -3.37
C SER A 204 19.72 -4.39 -3.00
N ASN A 205 18.98 -5.44 -2.62
CA ASN A 205 19.52 -6.62 -1.97
C ASN A 205 19.53 -7.85 -2.89
N VAL A 206 20.09 -8.94 -2.38
CA VAL A 206 20.19 -10.24 -3.06
C VAL A 206 19.20 -11.22 -2.43
N GLY A 207 18.47 -11.96 -3.27
CA GLY A 207 17.51 -12.98 -2.86
C GLY A 207 18.07 -14.40 -3.02
N THR A 208 17.73 -15.29 -2.09
CA THR A 208 18.01 -16.73 -2.13
C THR A 208 16.69 -17.50 -2.07
N PHE A 209 16.58 -18.52 -2.90
CA PHE A 209 15.40 -19.36 -3.07
C PHE A 209 15.79 -20.82 -2.86
N ALA A 210 15.21 -21.48 -1.87
CA ALA A 210 15.27 -22.94 -1.76
C ALA A 210 13.99 -23.51 -2.36
N ILE A 211 14.13 -24.45 -3.30
CA ILE A 211 13.05 -24.95 -4.14
C ILE A 211 13.04 -26.47 -4.01
N GLU A 212 11.90 -27.04 -3.67
CA GLU A 212 11.69 -28.49 -3.53
C GLU A 212 10.57 -28.94 -4.45
N ASN A 213 10.80 -29.94 -5.30
CA ASN A 213 9.75 -30.59 -6.06
C ASN A 213 9.15 -31.74 -5.22
N LYS A 214 7.89 -31.61 -4.83
CA LYS A 214 7.12 -32.66 -4.13
C LYS A 214 6.17 -33.42 -5.06
N GLY A 215 6.06 -33.00 -6.31
CA GLY A 215 5.23 -33.66 -7.32
C GLY A 215 5.97 -34.77 -8.07
N ILE A 216 5.22 -35.54 -8.86
CA ILE A 216 5.76 -36.61 -9.70
C ILE A 216 6.37 -36.07 -11.01
N GLY A 217 5.79 -34.99 -11.56
CA GLY A 217 6.29 -34.36 -12.77
C GLY A 217 7.68 -33.75 -12.59
N ALA A 218 8.59 -34.05 -13.52
CA ALA A 218 9.91 -33.46 -13.57
C ALA A 218 9.82 -32.00 -14.05
N ILE A 219 10.52 -31.10 -13.37
CA ILE A 219 10.43 -29.65 -13.62
C ILE A 219 11.79 -29.01 -13.90
N ASN A 220 11.78 -27.93 -14.66
CA ASN A 220 12.86 -26.96 -14.74
C ASN A 220 12.53 -25.77 -13.84
N VAL A 221 13.54 -25.23 -13.15
CA VAL A 221 13.40 -24.02 -12.32
C VAL A 221 14.46 -22.97 -12.65
N ARG A 222 14.04 -21.70 -12.73
CA ARG A 222 14.95 -20.57 -12.91
C ARG A 222 14.47 -19.32 -12.17
N ILE A 223 15.41 -18.50 -11.71
CA ILE A 223 15.12 -17.17 -11.18
C ILE A 223 14.85 -16.23 -12.35
N GLN A 224 13.81 -15.40 -12.24
CA GLN A 224 13.60 -14.22 -13.08
C GLN A 224 13.68 -12.96 -12.24
N LEU A 225 14.26 -11.90 -12.80
CA LEU A 225 14.41 -10.59 -12.19
C LEU A 225 13.59 -9.54 -12.94
N SER A 226 13.12 -8.51 -12.22
CA SER A 226 12.35 -7.41 -12.80
C SER A 226 12.57 -6.09 -12.06
N SER A 227 12.61 -4.99 -12.81
CA SER A 227 12.68 -3.64 -12.23
C SER A 227 11.31 -3.06 -11.88
N ASP A 228 10.26 -3.49 -12.58
CA ASP A 228 8.91 -2.91 -12.54
C ASP A 228 7.81 -3.91 -12.14
N ASN A 229 8.19 -5.17 -11.85
CA ASN A 229 7.30 -6.30 -11.57
C ASN A 229 6.38 -6.69 -12.76
N ILE A 230 6.69 -6.21 -13.97
CA ILE A 230 5.92 -6.44 -15.21
C ILE A 230 6.80 -7.14 -16.25
N ASN A 231 7.99 -6.59 -16.50
CA ASN A 231 8.95 -7.11 -17.47
C ASN A 231 10.00 -7.98 -16.76
N TRP A 232 10.15 -9.22 -17.21
CA TRP A 232 10.96 -10.23 -16.53
C TRP A 232 12.12 -10.70 -17.40
N ILE A 233 13.30 -10.79 -16.79
CA ILE A 233 14.54 -11.26 -17.43
C ILE A 233 15.04 -12.47 -16.66
N ASP A 234 15.41 -13.52 -17.37
CA ASP A 234 15.98 -14.72 -16.74
C ASP A 234 17.34 -14.40 -16.12
N ASN A 235 17.53 -14.77 -14.85
CA ASN A 235 18.80 -14.64 -14.14
C ASN A 235 19.75 -15.79 -14.53
N LYS A 236 19.99 -15.94 -15.84
CA LYS A 236 20.94 -16.90 -16.40
C LYS A 236 21.48 -16.40 -17.74
N PRO A 237 22.72 -16.73 -18.11
CA PRO A 237 23.21 -16.53 -19.47
C PRO A 237 22.39 -17.36 -20.49
N PRO A 238 22.32 -16.94 -21.76
CA PRO A 238 21.50 -17.60 -22.79
C PRO A 238 21.81 -19.10 -22.98
N TYR A 239 23.06 -19.50 -22.78
CA TYR A 239 23.58 -20.84 -23.09
C TYR A 239 23.65 -21.78 -21.89
N VAL A 240 23.09 -21.39 -20.74
CA VAL A 240 23.06 -22.22 -19.54
C VAL A 240 21.71 -22.93 -19.45
N SER A 241 21.74 -24.26 -19.37
CA SER A 241 20.54 -25.08 -19.14
C SER A 241 19.93 -24.80 -17.77
N ASP A 242 18.64 -25.02 -17.66
CA ASP A 242 17.94 -24.94 -16.38
C ASP A 242 18.30 -26.11 -15.47
N TYR A 243 18.02 -25.93 -14.18
CA TYR A 243 18.11 -27.00 -13.21
C TYR A 243 16.86 -27.86 -13.27
N ILE A 244 17.05 -29.15 -13.57
CA ILE A 244 15.99 -30.15 -13.54
C ILE A 244 15.86 -30.68 -12.11
N LEU A 245 14.63 -30.71 -11.59
CA LEU A 245 14.29 -31.34 -10.31
C LEU A 245 13.29 -32.46 -10.55
N LEU A 246 13.68 -33.69 -10.23
CA LEU A 246 12.78 -34.83 -10.18
C LEU A 246 11.96 -34.81 -8.89
N LYS A 247 11.11 -35.80 -8.70
CA LYS A 247 10.37 -35.96 -7.45
C LYS A 247 11.31 -36.01 -6.25
N ASP A 248 10.98 -35.23 -5.23
CA ASP A 248 11.70 -35.07 -3.97
C ASP A 248 13.10 -34.43 -4.08
N ASP A 249 13.51 -34.03 -5.29
CA ASP A 249 14.72 -33.22 -5.49
C ASP A 249 14.53 -31.78 -4.98
N ASN A 250 15.66 -31.15 -4.66
CA ASN A 250 15.71 -29.77 -4.20
C ASN A 250 16.95 -29.03 -4.70
N ILE A 251 16.88 -27.71 -4.71
CA ILE A 251 17.99 -26.83 -5.07
C ILE A 251 17.90 -25.50 -4.33
N ILE A 252 19.05 -24.86 -4.12
CA ILE A 252 19.15 -23.49 -3.62
C ILE A 252 19.74 -22.59 -4.72
N LEU A 253 19.01 -21.55 -5.11
CA LEU A 253 19.41 -20.56 -6.11
C LEU A 253 19.52 -19.18 -5.48
N THR A 254 20.51 -18.39 -5.90
CA THR A 254 20.68 -17.00 -5.42
C THR A 254 20.74 -16.06 -6.62
N THR A 255 20.12 -14.89 -6.49
CA THR A 255 20.10 -13.86 -7.54
C THR A 255 21.53 -13.36 -7.80
N THR A 256 21.91 -13.20 -9.07
CA THR A 256 23.28 -12.77 -9.45
C THR A 256 23.35 -11.33 -9.94
N ALA A 257 22.23 -10.62 -9.99
CA ALA A 257 22.13 -9.22 -10.38
C ALA A 257 21.13 -8.46 -9.51
N TYR A 258 21.27 -7.14 -9.47
CA TYR A 258 20.40 -6.25 -8.69
C TYR A 258 19.21 -5.79 -9.52
N MET A 259 18.00 -6.16 -9.11
CA MET A 259 16.74 -5.63 -9.62
C MET A 259 15.72 -5.53 -8.49
N SER A 260 14.69 -4.72 -8.68
CA SER A 260 13.68 -4.44 -7.64
C SER A 260 12.91 -5.68 -7.19
N TYR A 261 12.71 -6.67 -8.07
CA TYR A 261 11.89 -7.85 -7.84
C TYR A 261 12.55 -9.13 -8.37
N ALA A 262 12.20 -10.25 -7.73
CA ALA A 262 12.55 -11.59 -8.21
C ALA A 262 11.38 -12.57 -8.06
N ARG A 263 11.35 -13.59 -8.92
CA ARG A 263 10.43 -14.74 -8.83
C ARG A 263 11.09 -16.01 -9.37
N ILE A 264 10.47 -17.16 -9.14
CA ILE A 264 10.85 -18.43 -9.77
C ILE A 264 9.87 -18.73 -10.91
N LEU A 265 10.42 -18.98 -12.10
CA LEU A 265 9.71 -19.60 -13.21
C LEU A 265 9.90 -21.12 -13.12
N ILE A 266 8.81 -21.85 -13.26
CA ILE A 266 8.77 -23.32 -13.26
C ILE A 266 8.15 -23.77 -14.57
N THR A 267 8.82 -24.67 -15.29
CA THR A 267 8.30 -25.32 -16.50
C THR A 267 8.45 -26.83 -16.39
N HIS A 268 7.80 -27.59 -17.28
CA HIS A 268 8.08 -29.02 -17.40
C HIS A 268 9.52 -29.24 -17.88
N ALA A 269 10.17 -30.29 -17.37
CA ALA A 269 11.51 -30.68 -17.82
C ALA A 269 11.46 -31.29 -19.21
N GLU A 270 12.36 -30.87 -20.09
CA GLU A 270 12.49 -31.44 -21.43
C GLU A 270 12.92 -32.91 -21.35
N ASN A 271 12.37 -33.75 -22.23
CA ASN A 271 12.64 -35.20 -22.31
C ASN A 271 12.10 -36.05 -21.15
N TYR A 272 11.19 -35.51 -20.32
CA TYR A 272 10.44 -36.26 -19.31
C TYR A 272 8.94 -36.28 -19.63
N PRO A 273 8.17 -37.26 -19.11
CA PRO A 273 6.71 -37.24 -19.20
C PRO A 273 6.14 -35.97 -18.56
N ILE A 274 5.16 -35.37 -19.22
CA ILE A 274 4.43 -34.22 -18.70
C ILE A 274 3.41 -34.72 -17.68
N GLU A 275 3.64 -34.38 -16.41
CA GLU A 275 2.78 -34.74 -15.29
C GLU A 275 2.61 -33.54 -14.36
N ASP A 276 1.61 -33.59 -13.49
CA ASP A 276 1.42 -32.55 -12.49
C ASP A 276 2.61 -32.51 -11.51
N ALA A 277 3.11 -31.31 -11.24
CA ALA A 277 4.16 -31.05 -10.28
C ALA A 277 3.67 -30.11 -9.17
N THR A 278 4.11 -30.37 -7.93
CA THR A 278 3.85 -29.52 -6.77
C THR A 278 5.17 -29.06 -6.20
N VAL A 279 5.41 -27.75 -6.16
CA VAL A 279 6.71 -27.17 -5.82
C VAL A 279 6.56 -26.34 -4.56
N THR A 280 7.43 -26.57 -3.58
CA THR A 280 7.52 -25.74 -2.37
C THR A 280 8.73 -24.81 -2.48
N ILE A 281 8.53 -23.52 -2.22
CA ILE A 281 9.55 -22.48 -2.38
C ILE A 281 9.69 -21.71 -1.07
N TYR A 282 10.91 -21.68 -0.55
CA TYR A 282 11.34 -20.81 0.54
C TYR A 282 12.15 -19.66 -0.03
N LYS A 283 11.93 -18.45 0.47
CA LYS A 283 12.55 -17.25 -0.10
C LYS A 283 13.12 -16.39 1.02
N THR A 284 14.38 -16.04 0.90
CA THR A 284 15.06 -15.15 1.84
C THR A 284 15.76 -14.03 1.12
N VAL A 285 15.81 -12.85 1.71
CA VAL A 285 16.60 -11.71 1.23
C VAL A 285 17.56 -11.33 2.33
N LYS A 286 18.86 -11.29 2.00
CA LYS A 286 19.87 -10.77 2.90
C LYS A 286 19.98 -9.27 2.67
N VAL A 287 19.58 -8.50 3.68
CA VAL A 287 19.64 -7.03 3.72
C VAL A 287 20.90 -6.60 4.44
#